data_AF-A0A6B9TEP7-F1
#
_entry.id   AF-A0A6B9TEP7-F1
#
_cell.length_a   1.000
_cell.length_b   1.000
_cell.length_c   1.000
_cell.angle_alpha   90.00
_cell.angle_beta   90.00
_cell.angle_gamma   90.00
#
_symmetry.space_group_name_H-M   'P 1'
#
loop_
_entity.id
_entity.type
_entity.pdbx_description
1 polymer ?
#
loop_
_entity_poly.entity_id
_entity_poly.type
_entity_poly.pdbx_seq_one_letter_code
_entity_poly.pdbx_strand_id
1 'polypeptide(L)'
;MKNGSCCGNSEPQKDDSKSECGCGFIEYRDQCRIPNPSKPSVMVDEGFLKDFEEYAGSLGIKKVGYALVTPDVVIAERFIQYPSAIVLTAEMDEELIKTAPGEEARRLNSSLYDRLAEMTFRLADYLRERGYFAEAIHPMSGILNLTLMAQRAGIGFKGHSGLLITPESGPAQKVSAIITSIASLPLKDDNEHEWITEYCKRCGKCIRACPEEALIEFKGCCSSSVVLMDERCIGCSQGCTFCIENCPFYTKGYHHIRSRFERLMAKPEAAANSR
;
A
#
# COMPACT_ATOMS: atom_id res chain seq x y z
N MET A 1 48.18 -15.26 -7.87
CA MET A 1 46.79 -15.41 -8.33
C MET A 1 45.92 -15.72 -7.12
N LYS A 2 45.22 -14.71 -6.59
CA LYS A 2 44.19 -14.89 -5.56
C LYS A 2 42.89 -14.37 -6.17
N ASN A 3 41.95 -15.28 -6.44
CA ASN A 3 40.62 -14.95 -6.92
C ASN A 3 39.85 -14.24 -5.81
N GLY A 4 39.66 -12.93 -5.97
CA GLY A 4 38.75 -12.15 -5.12
C GLY A 4 37.33 -12.28 -5.63
N SER A 5 36.49 -12.99 -4.88
CA SER A 5 35.04 -12.92 -5.04
C SER A 5 34.57 -11.50 -4.66
N CYS A 6 34.02 -10.77 -5.63
CA CYS A 6 33.52 -9.40 -5.47
C CYS A 6 32.09 -9.30 -4.90
N CYS A 7 31.49 -10.41 -4.46
CA CYS A 7 30.10 -10.43 -4.04
C CYS A 7 29.98 -10.30 -2.52
N GLY A 8 30.27 -9.12 -1.99
CA GLY A 8 29.83 -8.72 -0.66
C GLY A 8 28.47 -8.04 -0.76
N ASN A 9 27.39 -8.80 -0.73
CA ASN A 9 26.05 -8.24 -0.46
C ASN A 9 26.00 -7.90 1.03
N SER A 10 26.35 -6.68 1.39
CA SER A 10 25.97 -6.11 2.68
C SER A 10 24.77 -5.20 2.45
N GLU A 11 23.60 -5.80 2.21
CA GLU A 11 22.36 -5.12 2.59
C GLU A 11 22.41 -4.95 4.12
N PRO A 12 22.12 -3.76 4.66
CA PRO A 12 21.97 -3.62 6.10
C PRO A 12 20.83 -4.54 6.56
N GLN A 13 21.11 -5.39 7.56
CA GLN A 13 20.07 -6.18 8.20
C GLN A 13 19.00 -5.21 8.72
N LYS A 14 17.80 -5.28 8.12
CA LYS A 14 16.62 -4.61 8.67
C LYS A 14 16.32 -5.29 10.00
N ASP A 15 16.15 -4.48 11.03
CA ASP A 15 15.55 -4.91 12.27
C ASP A 15 14.06 -5.11 12.00
N ASP A 16 13.67 -6.32 11.62
CA ASP A 16 12.30 -6.72 11.28
C ASP A 16 11.31 -6.55 12.45
N SER A 17 11.81 -6.16 13.64
CA SER A 17 11.01 -5.88 14.83
C SER A 17 10.40 -4.48 14.86
N LYS A 18 10.53 -3.65 13.81
CA LYS A 18 9.98 -2.29 13.75
C LYS A 18 9.08 -2.09 12.53
N SER A 19 7.87 -1.62 12.77
CA SER A 19 6.94 -1.16 11.73
C SER A 19 7.64 -0.24 10.73
N GLU A 20 7.44 -0.44 9.42
CA GLU A 20 7.98 0.37 8.30
C GLU A 20 7.54 1.88 8.31
N CYS A 21 7.00 2.41 9.42
CA CYS A 21 6.80 3.86 9.63
C CYS A 21 7.29 4.37 10.99
N GLY A 22 8.02 3.57 11.78
CA GLY A 22 8.54 4.00 13.09
C GLY A 22 7.49 4.53 14.09
N CYS A 23 6.20 4.26 13.86
CA CYS A 23 5.08 4.82 14.62
C CYS A 23 4.82 4.15 15.97
N GLY A 24 5.70 3.23 16.39
CA GLY A 24 5.53 2.40 17.58
C GLY A 24 4.44 1.33 17.39
N PHE A 25 4.62 0.18 18.03
CA PHE A 25 3.56 -0.83 18.11
C PHE A 25 2.52 -0.35 19.12
N ILE A 26 1.58 0.47 18.66
CA ILE A 26 0.32 0.63 19.38
C ILE A 26 -0.47 -0.65 19.09
N GLU A 27 -0.80 -1.42 20.14
CA GLU A 27 -1.79 -2.49 19.99
C GLU A 27 -3.15 -1.85 19.68
N TYR A 28 -3.52 -1.87 18.40
CA TYR A 28 -4.85 -1.46 17.97
C TYR A 28 -5.83 -2.57 18.32
N ARG A 29 -6.65 -2.34 19.35
CA ARG A 29 -7.69 -3.29 19.76
C ARG A 29 -8.73 -3.43 18.64
N ASP A 30 -9.19 -4.66 18.45
CA ASP A 30 -10.37 -4.93 17.62
C ASP A 30 -11.58 -4.22 18.23
N GLN A 31 -12.25 -3.36 17.46
CA GLN A 31 -13.46 -2.63 17.86
C GLN A 31 -14.72 -3.12 17.13
N CYS A 32 -14.62 -4.25 16.42
CA CYS A 32 -15.78 -4.93 15.85
C CYS A 32 -16.79 -5.27 16.95
N ARG A 33 -18.07 -5.06 16.66
CA ARG A 33 -19.18 -5.26 17.62
C ARG A 33 -19.73 -6.68 17.54
N ILE A 34 -19.58 -7.33 16.40
CA ILE A 34 -20.10 -8.67 16.14
C ILE A 34 -18.97 -9.66 16.39
N PRO A 35 -19.15 -10.72 17.20
CA PRO A 35 -18.11 -11.72 17.41
C PRO A 35 -17.95 -12.60 16.15
N ASN A 36 -16.75 -13.17 15.98
CA ASN A 36 -16.54 -14.16 14.93
C ASN A 36 -17.42 -15.42 15.16
N PRO A 37 -17.98 -16.01 14.09
CA PRO A 37 -18.79 -17.22 14.20
C PRO A 37 -17.93 -18.42 14.61
N SER A 38 -18.50 -19.35 15.36
CA SER A 38 -17.80 -20.59 15.79
C SER A 38 -17.54 -21.55 14.64
N LYS A 39 -18.35 -21.50 13.57
CA LYS A 39 -18.20 -22.28 12.35
C LYS A 39 -18.30 -21.36 11.13
N PRO A 40 -17.19 -20.71 10.72
CA PRO A 40 -17.18 -19.77 9.62
C PRO A 40 -17.49 -20.43 8.26
N SER A 41 -18.33 -19.79 7.46
CA SER A 41 -18.50 -20.11 6.04
C SER A 41 -17.21 -19.80 5.26
N VAL A 42 -16.96 -20.55 4.20
CA VAL A 42 -15.76 -20.40 3.35
C VAL A 42 -16.08 -20.10 1.89
N MET A 43 -17.33 -20.29 1.47
CA MET A 43 -17.80 -20.01 0.12
C MET A 43 -18.64 -18.74 0.13
N VAL A 44 -18.44 -17.90 -0.89
CA VAL A 44 -19.19 -16.68 -1.14
C VAL A 44 -19.69 -16.70 -2.58
N ASP A 45 -20.89 -16.18 -2.82
CA ASP A 45 -21.41 -15.94 -4.16
C ASP A 45 -21.11 -14.52 -4.65
N GLU A 46 -21.14 -14.34 -5.97
CA GLU A 46 -20.84 -13.04 -6.60
C GLU A 46 -21.84 -11.94 -6.21
N GLY A 47 -23.10 -12.30 -5.96
CA GLY A 47 -24.13 -11.35 -5.54
C GLY A 47 -23.79 -10.73 -4.19
N PHE A 48 -23.39 -11.57 -3.24
CA PHE A 48 -22.93 -11.12 -1.94
C PHE A 48 -21.71 -10.19 -2.02
N LEU A 49 -20.71 -10.54 -2.85
CA LEU A 49 -19.51 -9.71 -2.99
C LEU A 49 -19.86 -8.34 -3.57
N LYS A 50 -20.77 -8.29 -4.54
CA LYS A 50 -21.27 -7.03 -5.09
C LYS A 50 -21.96 -6.19 -4.02
N ASP A 51 -22.84 -6.78 -3.21
CA ASP A 51 -23.51 -6.07 -2.11
C ASP A 51 -22.49 -5.56 -1.07
N PHE A 52 -21.45 -6.34 -0.79
CA PHE A 52 -20.36 -5.94 0.09
C PHE A 52 -19.58 -4.75 -0.47
N GLU A 53 -19.22 -4.76 -1.75
CA GLU A 53 -18.51 -3.66 -2.42
C GLU A 53 -19.37 -2.39 -2.49
N GLU A 54 -20.68 -2.52 -2.76
CA GLU A 54 -21.63 -1.41 -2.73
C GLU A 54 -21.75 -0.81 -1.32
N TYR A 55 -21.84 -1.66 -0.29
CA TYR A 55 -21.83 -1.21 1.10
C TYR A 55 -20.51 -0.50 1.45
N ALA A 56 -19.36 -1.08 1.09
CA ALA A 56 -18.05 -0.47 1.29
C ALA A 56 -17.96 0.91 0.63
N GLY A 57 -18.42 1.03 -0.62
CA GLY A 57 -18.51 2.30 -1.34
C GLY A 57 -19.38 3.33 -0.61
N SER A 58 -20.53 2.92 -0.07
CA SER A 58 -21.41 3.80 0.71
C SER A 58 -20.77 4.34 2.01
N LEU A 59 -19.75 3.65 2.54
CA LEU A 59 -19.00 4.10 3.71
C LEU A 59 -17.90 5.11 3.37
N GLY A 60 -17.46 5.15 2.11
CA GLY A 60 -16.32 5.95 1.65
C GLY A 60 -15.07 5.13 1.28
N ILE A 61 -15.17 3.79 1.21
CA ILE A 61 -14.10 2.98 0.62
C ILE A 61 -14.03 3.25 -0.89
N LYS A 62 -12.84 3.57 -1.38
CA LYS A 62 -12.62 3.90 -2.79
C LYS A 62 -12.43 2.65 -3.66
N LYS A 63 -11.69 1.67 -3.16
CA LYS A 63 -11.46 0.41 -3.84
C LYS A 63 -11.49 -0.77 -2.88
N VAL A 64 -12.07 -1.86 -3.36
CA VAL A 64 -11.99 -3.18 -2.76
C VAL A 64 -11.17 -4.07 -3.70
N GLY A 65 -10.31 -4.89 -3.14
CA GLY A 65 -9.62 -5.94 -3.88
C GLY A 65 -9.36 -7.15 -2.99
N TYR A 66 -8.98 -8.26 -3.61
CA TYR A 66 -8.86 -9.55 -2.93
C TYR A 66 -7.49 -10.15 -3.17
N ALA A 67 -6.87 -10.65 -2.10
CA ALA A 67 -5.53 -11.23 -2.17
C ALA A 67 -5.35 -12.34 -1.14
N LEU A 68 -4.31 -13.14 -1.34
CA LEU A 68 -3.80 -14.04 -0.32
C LEU A 68 -2.70 -13.35 0.50
N VAL A 69 -2.73 -13.58 1.80
CA VAL A 69 -1.66 -13.26 2.75
C VAL A 69 -0.58 -14.32 2.59
N THR A 70 0.60 -13.91 2.15
CA THR A 70 1.79 -14.75 2.00
C THR A 70 2.87 -14.33 3.00
N PRO A 71 3.89 -15.17 3.27
CA PRO A 71 4.88 -14.87 4.32
C PRO A 71 5.60 -13.53 4.16
N ASP A 72 5.87 -13.09 2.93
CA ASP A 72 6.62 -11.85 2.64
C ASP A 72 5.83 -10.55 2.91
N VAL A 73 4.52 -10.63 3.16
CA VAL A 73 3.71 -9.48 3.60
C VAL A 73 3.45 -9.47 5.10
N VAL A 74 3.80 -10.54 5.82
CA VAL A 74 3.65 -10.59 7.27
C VAL A 74 4.86 -9.92 7.90
N ILE A 75 4.63 -8.81 8.62
CA ILE A 75 5.69 -8.05 9.28
C ILE A 75 5.85 -8.52 10.73
N ALA A 76 4.74 -8.65 11.46
CA ALA A 76 4.77 -9.11 12.84
C ALA A 76 4.84 -10.64 12.92
N GLU A 77 5.60 -11.19 13.88
CA GLU A 77 5.62 -12.62 14.20
C GLU A 77 4.29 -13.10 14.81
N ARG A 78 3.23 -13.15 13.98
CA ARG A 78 1.88 -13.51 14.39
C ARG A 78 1.31 -14.58 13.48
N PHE A 79 0.63 -15.55 14.09
CA PHE A 79 -0.11 -16.57 13.37
C PHE A 79 -1.33 -15.96 12.67
N ILE A 80 -1.42 -16.16 11.36
CA ILE A 80 -2.55 -15.77 10.52
C ILE A 80 -3.42 -17.01 10.27
N GLN A 81 -4.65 -16.99 10.78
CA GLN A 81 -5.54 -18.16 10.74
C GLN A 81 -6.04 -18.49 9.33
N TYR A 82 -6.32 -17.47 8.53
CA TYR A 82 -6.84 -17.61 7.17
C TYR A 82 -5.98 -16.83 6.17
N PRO A 83 -5.66 -17.41 5.01
CA PRO A 83 -4.82 -16.73 4.03
C PRO A 83 -5.60 -15.70 3.22
N SER A 84 -6.93 -15.73 3.18
CA SER A 84 -7.72 -14.81 2.35
C SER A 84 -7.83 -13.44 3.00
N ALA A 85 -7.64 -12.38 2.21
CA ALA A 85 -7.80 -11.01 2.65
C ALA A 85 -8.59 -10.16 1.64
N ILE A 86 -9.41 -9.28 2.20
CA ILE A 86 -10.07 -8.18 1.49
C ILE A 86 -9.26 -6.92 1.79
N VAL A 87 -8.76 -6.26 0.75
CA VAL A 87 -7.94 -5.04 0.85
C VAL A 87 -8.79 -3.85 0.48
N LEU A 88 -8.73 -2.80 1.30
CA LEU A 88 -9.58 -1.62 1.19
C LEU A 88 -8.71 -0.38 1.06
N THR A 89 -9.14 0.58 0.24
CA THR A 89 -8.48 1.90 0.16
C THR A 89 -9.44 3.04 0.49
N ALA A 90 -8.92 4.09 1.10
CA ALA A 90 -9.62 5.37 1.27
C ALA A 90 -8.73 6.52 0.80
N GLU A 91 -9.32 7.44 0.05
CA GLU A 91 -8.61 8.60 -0.50
C GLU A 91 -8.22 9.58 0.61
N MET A 92 -7.08 10.23 0.42
CA MET A 92 -6.69 11.36 1.24
C MET A 92 -7.41 12.62 0.77
N ASP A 93 -7.97 13.38 1.72
CA ASP A 93 -8.59 14.67 1.42
C ASP A 93 -7.53 15.67 0.90
N GLU A 94 -7.90 16.52 -0.06
CA GLU A 94 -7.00 17.55 -0.59
C GLU A 94 -6.47 18.49 0.49
N GLU A 95 -7.29 18.75 1.52
CA GLU A 95 -6.92 19.56 2.68
C GLU A 95 -5.66 19.01 3.36
N LEU A 96 -5.63 17.71 3.65
CA LEU A 96 -4.45 17.05 4.22
C LEU A 96 -3.24 17.18 3.30
N ILE A 97 -3.43 16.93 1.99
CA ILE A 97 -2.31 16.93 1.04
C ILE A 97 -1.66 18.31 0.91
N LYS A 98 -2.45 19.38 0.94
CA LYS A 98 -1.98 20.77 0.80
C LYS A 98 -1.54 21.43 2.11
N THR A 99 -1.84 20.81 3.25
CA THR A 99 -1.44 21.35 4.56
C THR A 99 0.05 21.10 4.79
N ALA A 100 0.78 22.16 5.15
CA ALA A 100 2.21 22.04 5.45
C ALA A 100 2.47 21.08 6.62
N PRO A 101 3.60 20.35 6.64
CA PRO A 101 3.95 19.47 7.75
C PRO A 101 3.91 20.20 9.09
N GLY A 102 3.24 19.60 10.07
CA GLY A 102 3.04 20.18 11.39
C GLY A 102 1.88 19.51 12.12
N GLU A 103 1.48 20.11 13.25
CA GLU A 103 0.44 19.53 14.12
C GLU A 103 -0.90 19.35 13.40
N GLU A 104 -1.29 20.29 12.54
CA GLU A 104 -2.56 20.20 11.83
C GLU A 104 -2.57 19.10 10.76
N ALA A 105 -1.52 19.01 9.94
CA ALA A 105 -1.38 17.92 8.98
C ALA A 105 -1.33 16.56 9.68
N ARG A 106 -0.63 16.46 10.82
CA ARG A 106 -0.62 15.26 11.66
C ARG A 106 -2.03 14.90 12.12
N ARG A 107 -2.80 15.86 12.64
CA ARG A 107 -4.19 15.67 13.09
C ARG A 107 -5.10 15.18 11.97
N LEU A 108 -5.04 15.79 10.79
CA LEU A 108 -5.80 15.39 9.61
C LEU A 108 -5.42 13.96 9.16
N ASN A 109 -4.13 13.63 9.14
CA ASN A 109 -3.64 12.30 8.80
C ASN A 109 -4.13 11.23 9.80
N SER A 110 -4.03 11.50 11.11
CA SER A 110 -4.57 10.61 12.14
C SER A 110 -6.08 10.41 12.01
N SER A 111 -6.83 11.49 11.77
CA SER A 111 -8.28 11.41 11.57
C SER A 111 -8.66 10.52 10.38
N LEU A 112 -7.87 10.53 9.30
CA LEU A 112 -8.09 9.61 8.17
C LEU A 112 -7.83 8.15 8.54
N TYR A 113 -6.77 7.87 9.33
CA TYR A 113 -6.52 6.52 9.83
C TYR A 113 -7.66 6.01 10.70
N ASP A 114 -8.17 6.84 11.62
CA ASP A 114 -9.28 6.49 12.50
C ASP A 114 -10.55 6.21 11.70
N ARG A 115 -10.89 7.07 10.72
CA ARG A 115 -12.04 6.85 9.83
C ARG A 115 -11.90 5.56 9.03
N LEU A 116 -10.71 5.29 8.46
CA LEU A 116 -10.48 4.06 7.71
C LEU A 116 -10.59 2.81 8.60
N ALA A 117 -10.07 2.88 9.82
CA ALA A 117 -10.22 1.81 10.81
C ALA A 117 -11.70 1.55 11.13
N GLU A 118 -12.48 2.60 11.40
CA GLU A 118 -13.91 2.49 11.65
C GLU A 118 -14.67 1.83 10.49
N MET A 119 -14.41 2.27 9.25
CA MET A 119 -15.00 1.64 8.05
C MET A 119 -14.61 0.17 7.94
N THR A 120 -13.36 -0.17 8.25
CA THR A 120 -12.85 -1.55 8.23
C THR A 120 -13.55 -2.42 9.27
N PHE A 121 -13.76 -1.91 10.49
CA PHE A 121 -14.51 -2.62 11.53
C PHE A 121 -15.97 -2.85 11.14
N ARG A 122 -16.63 -1.83 10.55
CA ARG A 122 -18.02 -1.97 10.07
C ARG A 122 -18.16 -3.00 8.95
N LEU A 123 -17.17 -3.09 8.07
CA LEU A 123 -17.13 -4.10 7.00
C LEU A 123 -16.81 -5.49 7.54
N ALA A 124 -15.94 -5.61 8.54
CA ALA A 124 -15.70 -6.87 9.23
C ALA A 124 -16.96 -7.35 9.96
N ASP A 125 -17.67 -6.45 10.67
CA ASP A 125 -18.96 -6.76 11.30
C ASP A 125 -19.99 -7.22 10.26
N TYR A 126 -20.07 -6.56 9.10
CA TYR A 126 -20.94 -6.98 8.00
C TYR A 126 -20.66 -8.43 7.55
N LEU A 127 -19.40 -8.83 7.44
CA LEU A 127 -19.02 -10.21 7.11
C LEU A 127 -19.38 -11.19 8.24
N ARG A 128 -19.13 -10.81 9.51
CA ARG A 128 -19.43 -11.64 10.68
C ARG A 128 -20.94 -11.90 10.83
N GLU A 129 -21.77 -10.90 10.56
CA GLU A 129 -23.24 -11.03 10.56
C GLU A 129 -23.75 -12.07 9.54
N ARG A 130 -23.02 -12.29 8.44
CA ARG A 130 -23.33 -13.32 7.43
C ARG A 130 -22.58 -14.64 7.66
N GLY A 131 -21.96 -14.83 8.82
CA GLY A 131 -21.34 -16.09 9.20
C GLY A 131 -19.95 -16.31 8.62
N TYR A 132 -19.27 -15.27 8.15
CA TYR A 132 -17.86 -15.34 7.78
C TYR A 132 -16.97 -14.94 8.96
N PHE A 133 -15.79 -15.56 9.07
CA PHE A 133 -14.74 -15.01 9.92
C PHE A 133 -14.24 -13.73 9.27
N ALA A 134 -14.01 -12.69 10.06
CA ALA A 134 -13.40 -11.45 9.60
C ALA A 134 -12.57 -10.83 10.71
N GLU A 135 -11.27 -10.69 10.53
CA GLU A 135 -10.38 -9.95 11.40
C GLU A 135 -9.96 -8.64 10.72
N ALA A 136 -10.37 -7.51 11.28
CA ALA A 136 -9.98 -6.21 10.78
C ALA A 136 -8.50 -5.93 11.12
N ILE A 137 -7.71 -5.61 10.10
CA ILE A 137 -6.32 -5.20 10.23
C ILE A 137 -6.27 -3.68 10.20
N HIS A 138 -5.98 -3.10 11.37
CA HIS A 138 -5.85 -1.65 11.51
C HIS A 138 -4.76 -1.14 10.56
N PRO A 139 -4.99 -0.03 9.83
CA PRO A 139 -4.04 0.52 8.85
C PRO A 139 -2.66 0.91 9.42
N MET A 140 -2.55 1.03 10.75
CA MET A 140 -1.30 1.27 11.48
C MET A 140 -0.83 0.10 12.36
N SER A 141 -1.46 -1.08 12.26
CA SER A 141 -1.14 -2.22 13.14
C SER A 141 0.26 -2.78 13.00
N GLY A 142 0.92 -2.56 11.85
CA GLY A 142 2.22 -3.16 11.55
C GLY A 142 2.18 -4.69 11.44
N ILE A 143 0.99 -5.31 11.31
CA ILE A 143 0.86 -6.77 11.17
C ILE A 143 1.20 -7.18 9.72
N LEU A 144 0.67 -6.44 8.74
CA LEU A 144 0.85 -6.71 7.32
C LEU A 144 1.47 -5.52 6.59
N ASN A 145 2.25 -5.79 5.55
CA ASN A 145 2.63 -4.79 4.56
C ASN A 145 1.43 -4.50 3.64
N LEU A 146 0.62 -3.52 4.03
CA LEU A 146 -0.64 -3.20 3.36
C LEU A 146 -0.45 -2.69 1.92
N THR A 147 0.66 -2.01 1.62
CA THR A 147 1.00 -1.60 0.24
C THR A 147 1.19 -2.81 -0.66
N LEU A 148 1.96 -3.81 -0.20
CA LEU A 148 2.16 -5.04 -0.96
C LEU A 148 0.90 -5.90 -1.04
N MET A 149 0.06 -5.91 0.02
CA MET A 149 -1.26 -6.55 -0.04
C MET A 149 -2.15 -5.92 -1.12
N ALA A 150 -2.21 -4.59 -1.21
CA ALA A 150 -2.98 -3.91 -2.25
C ALA A 150 -2.41 -4.12 -3.66
N GLN A 151 -1.09 -4.25 -3.77
CA GLN A 151 -0.45 -4.65 -5.02
C GLN A 151 -0.85 -6.07 -5.42
N ARG A 152 -0.87 -7.04 -4.50
CA ARG A 152 -1.35 -8.40 -4.78
C ARG A 152 -2.83 -8.45 -5.13
N ALA A 153 -3.63 -7.58 -4.52
CA ALA A 153 -5.04 -7.43 -4.86
C ALA A 153 -5.27 -6.77 -6.23
N GLY A 154 -4.21 -6.36 -6.93
CA GLY A 154 -4.25 -5.66 -8.21
C GLY A 154 -5.04 -4.36 -8.15
N ILE A 155 -4.98 -3.66 -7.01
CA ILE A 155 -5.56 -2.32 -6.83
C ILE A 155 -4.62 -1.26 -7.42
N GLY A 156 -3.31 -1.49 -7.31
CA GLY A 156 -2.27 -0.56 -7.74
C GLY A 156 -0.90 -1.23 -7.74
N PHE A 157 0.16 -0.44 -7.79
CA PHE A 157 1.54 -0.94 -7.66
C PHE A 157 2.38 -0.04 -6.76
N LYS A 158 3.33 -0.63 -6.03
CA LYS A 158 4.25 0.10 -5.16
C LYS A 158 5.18 1.00 -5.99
N GLY A 159 5.16 2.30 -5.72
CA GLY A 159 6.08 3.27 -6.31
C GLY A 159 7.42 3.38 -5.56
N HIS A 160 8.34 4.21 -6.07
CA HIS A 160 9.62 4.48 -5.39
C HIS A 160 9.49 5.15 -4.02
N SER A 161 8.39 5.83 -3.72
CA SER A 161 8.14 6.37 -2.38
C SER A 161 7.78 5.30 -1.36
N GLY A 162 7.65 4.03 -1.76
CA GLY A 162 7.12 2.96 -0.91
C GLY A 162 5.59 2.95 -0.79
N LEU A 163 4.91 3.96 -1.35
CA LEU A 163 3.45 4.07 -1.34
C LEU A 163 2.82 3.33 -2.52
N LEU A 164 1.60 2.85 -2.31
CA LEU A 164 0.75 2.32 -3.38
C LEU A 164 0.33 3.44 -4.33
N ILE A 165 0.54 3.25 -5.64
CA ILE A 165 0.03 4.14 -6.68
C ILE A 165 -1.15 3.45 -7.38
N THR A 166 -2.31 4.11 -7.39
CA THR A 166 -3.55 3.64 -8.02
C THR A 166 -3.96 4.52 -9.20
N PRO A 167 -4.80 4.00 -10.12
CA PRO A 167 -5.40 4.81 -11.17
C PRO A 167 -6.21 6.00 -10.67
N GLU A 168 -6.99 5.80 -9.61
CA GLU A 168 -7.97 6.75 -9.12
C GLU A 168 -7.33 7.90 -8.33
N SER A 169 -6.30 7.62 -7.54
CA SER A 169 -5.81 8.56 -6.51
C SER A 169 -4.30 8.80 -6.58
N GLY A 170 -3.58 8.19 -7.53
CA GLY A 170 -2.12 8.18 -7.51
C GLY A 170 -1.63 7.59 -6.18
N PRO A 171 -0.67 8.21 -5.47
CA PRO A 171 -0.27 7.79 -4.12
C PRO A 171 -1.13 8.36 -2.98
N ALA A 172 -2.19 9.13 -3.25
CA ALA A 172 -2.94 9.88 -2.25
C ALA A 172 -4.06 9.05 -1.59
N GLN A 173 -3.67 7.96 -0.93
CA GLN A 173 -4.62 7.06 -0.26
C GLN A 173 -4.00 6.35 0.94
N LYS A 174 -4.87 5.82 1.80
CA LYS A 174 -4.54 4.87 2.87
C LYS A 174 -5.11 3.50 2.53
N VAL A 175 -4.49 2.47 3.09
CA VAL A 175 -4.86 1.06 2.85
C VAL A 175 -5.15 0.41 4.19
N SER A 176 -6.18 -0.42 4.26
CA SER A 176 -6.44 -1.37 5.35
C SER A 176 -6.78 -2.73 4.76
N ALA A 177 -6.93 -3.74 5.61
CA ALA A 177 -7.30 -5.08 5.18
C ALA A 177 -8.22 -5.76 6.18
N ILE A 178 -8.95 -6.78 5.72
CA ILE A 178 -9.71 -7.71 6.54
C ILE A 178 -9.26 -9.12 6.17
N ILE A 179 -8.75 -9.86 7.14
CA ILE A 179 -8.45 -11.30 6.98
C ILE A 179 -9.76 -12.07 7.16
N THR A 180 -10.08 -13.00 6.27
CA THR A 180 -11.38 -13.66 6.25
C THR A 180 -11.31 -15.16 5.95
N SER A 181 -12.32 -15.92 6.37
CA SER A 181 -12.44 -17.36 6.04
C SER A 181 -12.83 -17.65 4.59
N ILE A 182 -13.22 -16.64 3.81
CA ILE A 182 -13.72 -16.82 2.45
C ILE A 182 -12.60 -17.31 1.53
N ALA A 183 -12.61 -18.59 1.17
CA ALA A 183 -11.63 -19.22 0.28
C ALA A 183 -11.94 -18.99 -1.20
N SER A 184 -13.19 -18.66 -1.55
CA SER A 184 -13.63 -18.47 -2.93
C SER A 184 -13.62 -17.00 -3.39
N LEU A 185 -12.77 -16.15 -2.81
CA LEU A 185 -12.61 -14.77 -3.28
C LEU A 185 -12.03 -14.75 -4.71
N PRO A 186 -12.45 -13.82 -5.58
CA PRO A 186 -11.92 -13.70 -6.94
C PRO A 186 -10.53 -13.04 -6.89
N LEU A 187 -9.49 -13.85 -6.91
CA LEU A 187 -8.10 -13.41 -6.92
C LEU A 187 -7.66 -13.01 -8.34
N LYS A 188 -6.72 -12.07 -8.45
CA LYS A 188 -6.06 -11.72 -9.72
C LYS A 188 -4.74 -12.48 -9.86
N ASP A 189 -4.51 -13.06 -11.03
CA ASP A 189 -3.26 -13.76 -11.36
C ASP A 189 -2.15 -12.79 -11.79
N ASP A 190 -2.52 -11.65 -12.41
CA ASP A 190 -1.61 -10.62 -12.91
C ASP A 190 -1.93 -9.24 -12.33
N ASN A 191 -0.96 -8.34 -12.43
CA ASN A 191 -1.14 -6.94 -12.05
C ASN A 191 -0.78 -6.01 -13.23
N GLU A 192 -1.82 -5.47 -13.88
CA GLU A 192 -1.67 -4.56 -15.02
C GLU A 192 -0.92 -3.24 -14.70
N HIS A 193 -0.64 -2.97 -13.43
CA HIS A 193 0.04 -1.77 -12.97
C HIS A 193 1.56 -1.95 -12.78
N GLU A 194 2.12 -3.14 -13.05
CA GLU A 194 3.56 -3.45 -12.91
C GLU A 194 4.50 -2.44 -13.61
N TRP A 195 4.05 -1.86 -14.73
CA TRP A 195 4.79 -0.86 -15.50
C TRP A 195 5.16 0.41 -14.69
N ILE A 196 4.46 0.67 -13.57
CA ILE A 196 4.80 1.77 -12.64
C ILE A 196 6.25 1.65 -12.17
N THR A 197 6.76 0.44 -11.97
CA THR A 197 8.15 0.21 -11.53
C THR A 197 9.14 0.84 -12.50
N GLU A 198 8.99 0.56 -13.80
CA GLU A 198 9.85 1.08 -14.86
C GLU A 198 9.69 2.60 -15.04
N TYR A 199 8.48 3.11 -14.85
CA TYR A 199 8.26 4.55 -14.83
C TYR A 199 9.00 5.22 -13.65
N CYS A 200 8.87 4.66 -12.45
CA CYS A 200 9.46 5.21 -11.24
C CYS A 200 10.99 5.27 -11.30
N LYS A 201 11.64 4.25 -11.87
CA LYS A 201 13.10 4.19 -12.13
C LYS A 201 13.63 5.41 -12.88
N ARG A 202 12.80 6.07 -13.69
CA ARG A 202 13.18 7.25 -14.49
C ARG A 202 12.73 8.57 -13.87
N CYS A 203 11.77 8.54 -12.95
CA CYS A 203 11.10 9.75 -12.45
C CYS A 203 11.85 10.39 -11.28
N GLY A 204 11.99 9.66 -10.16
CA GLY A 204 12.66 10.12 -8.94
C GLY A 204 12.11 11.41 -8.31
N LYS A 205 10.89 11.87 -8.66
CA LYS A 205 10.35 13.14 -8.13
C LYS A 205 10.10 13.11 -6.62
N CYS A 206 9.60 12.00 -6.09
CA CYS A 206 9.39 11.84 -4.65
C CYS A 206 10.69 11.97 -3.86
N ILE A 207 11.79 11.42 -4.39
CA ILE A 207 13.13 11.50 -3.79
C ILE A 207 13.57 12.96 -3.68
N ARG A 208 13.50 13.71 -4.79
CA ARG A 208 13.88 15.13 -4.82
C ARG A 208 12.97 16.05 -3.99
N ALA A 209 11.74 15.63 -3.75
CA ALA A 209 10.77 16.39 -2.97
C ALA A 209 10.86 16.11 -1.47
N CYS A 210 11.60 15.09 -1.03
CA CYS A 210 11.71 14.74 0.38
C CYS A 210 12.66 15.70 1.11
N PRO A 211 12.17 16.51 2.07
CA PRO A 211 13.00 17.51 2.74
C PRO A 211 13.99 16.88 3.73
N GLU A 212 13.66 15.69 4.25
CA GLU A 212 14.46 14.94 5.22
C GLU A 212 15.41 13.94 4.56
N GLU A 213 15.48 13.91 3.22
CA GLU A 213 16.27 12.95 2.45
C GLU A 213 16.02 11.49 2.92
N ALA A 214 14.76 11.17 3.25
CA ALA A 214 14.37 9.88 3.79
C ALA A 214 14.28 8.78 2.72
N LEU A 215 14.18 9.13 1.44
CA LEU A 215 14.15 8.18 0.34
C LEU A 215 15.55 8.02 -0.26
N ILE A 216 16.22 6.91 0.05
CA ILE A 216 17.59 6.65 -0.36
C ILE A 216 17.62 5.73 -1.58
N GLU A 217 18.27 6.18 -2.64
CA GLU A 217 18.52 5.38 -3.84
C GLU A 217 19.78 4.53 -3.67
N PHE A 218 19.62 3.22 -3.71
CA PHE A 218 20.72 2.26 -3.74
C PHE A 218 20.93 1.79 -5.18
N LYS A 219 22.15 1.94 -5.68
CA LYS A 219 22.54 1.45 -7.01
C LYS A 219 23.38 0.19 -6.83
N GLY A 220 22.75 -0.96 -7.02
CA GLY A 220 23.43 -2.23 -7.19
C GLY A 220 24.02 -2.37 -8.58
N CYS A 221 24.79 -3.44 -8.78
CA CYS A 221 25.42 -3.76 -10.07
C CYS A 221 24.39 -3.95 -11.21
N CYS A 222 23.20 -4.48 -10.89
CA CYS A 222 22.17 -4.84 -11.88
C CYS A 222 20.78 -4.25 -11.60
N SER A 223 20.60 -3.54 -10.48
CA SER A 223 19.30 -2.98 -10.08
C SER A 223 19.49 -1.71 -9.27
N SER A 224 18.55 -0.78 -9.40
CA SER A 224 18.37 0.29 -8.43
C SER A 224 17.14 0.02 -7.58
N SER A 225 17.26 0.25 -6.28
CA SER A 225 16.14 0.22 -5.34
C SER A 225 16.08 1.55 -4.60
N VAL A 226 14.89 1.89 -4.13
CA VAL A 226 14.68 3.05 -3.26
C VAL A 226 14.13 2.53 -1.95
N VAL A 227 14.78 2.90 -0.85
CA VAL A 227 14.40 2.50 0.50
C VAL A 227 14.03 3.74 1.29
N LEU A 228 12.92 3.67 2.02
CA LEU A 228 12.54 4.67 3.01
C LEU A 228 13.34 4.43 4.29
N MET A 229 14.03 5.46 4.78
CA MET A 229 14.61 5.52 6.11
C MET A 229 13.57 6.11 7.06
N ASP A 230 12.88 5.24 7.79
CA ASP A 230 11.72 5.61 8.60
C ASP A 230 12.08 6.62 9.69
N GLU A 231 13.29 6.56 10.23
CA GLU A 231 13.77 7.48 11.26
C GLU A 231 13.90 8.92 10.78
N ARG A 232 14.00 9.14 9.46
CA ARG A 232 14.02 10.47 8.84
C ARG A 232 12.65 10.91 8.37
N CYS A 233 11.74 9.97 8.12
CA CYS A 233 10.45 10.30 7.54
C CYS A 233 9.53 11.00 8.54
N ILE A 234 9.20 12.26 8.31
CA ILE A 234 8.24 13.02 9.12
C ILE A 234 6.77 12.86 8.68
N GLY A 235 6.48 11.87 7.82
CA GLY A 235 5.13 11.60 7.32
C GLY A 235 4.15 11.18 8.44
N CYS A 236 4.59 10.26 9.31
CA CYS A 236 3.78 9.81 10.45
C CYS A 236 3.76 10.86 11.60
N SER A 237 4.89 11.54 11.86
CA SER A 237 5.04 12.44 13.02
C SER A 237 4.51 13.86 12.78
N GLN A 238 4.50 14.34 11.53
CA GLN A 238 4.06 15.71 11.19
C GLN A 238 3.07 15.74 10.01
N GLY A 239 2.59 14.58 9.55
CA GLY A 239 1.64 14.52 8.43
C GLY A 239 2.22 14.96 7.09
N CYS A 240 3.53 14.87 6.89
CA CYS A 240 4.17 15.31 5.65
C CYS A 240 3.71 14.51 4.42
N THR A 241 3.35 15.22 3.35
CA THR A 241 2.79 14.67 2.11
C THR A 241 3.59 15.06 0.85
N PHE A 242 4.76 15.69 0.96
CA PHE A 242 5.47 16.23 -0.21
C PHE A 242 5.81 15.21 -1.29
N CYS A 243 6.07 13.95 -0.92
CA CYS A 243 6.29 12.87 -1.88
C CYS A 243 5.02 12.50 -2.66
N ILE A 244 3.84 12.67 -2.07
CA ILE A 244 2.52 12.49 -2.67
C ILE A 244 2.22 13.70 -3.57
N GLU A 245 2.33 14.91 -3.01
CA GLU A 245 2.03 16.17 -3.69
C GLU A 245 2.85 16.33 -4.99
N ASN A 246 4.13 15.92 -4.98
CA ASN A 246 5.01 16.04 -6.14
C ASN A 246 4.93 14.85 -7.11
N CYS A 247 4.14 13.82 -6.79
CA CYS A 247 4.03 12.64 -7.63
C CYS A 247 3.31 12.99 -8.95
N PRO A 248 3.85 12.63 -10.14
CA PRO A 248 3.17 12.84 -11.40
C PRO A 248 1.81 12.14 -11.52
N PHE A 249 1.63 11.01 -10.84
CA PHE A 249 0.36 10.29 -10.82
C PHE A 249 -0.73 11.08 -10.09
N TYR A 250 -0.38 11.80 -9.03
CA TYR A 250 -1.29 12.71 -8.33
C TYR A 250 -1.56 13.97 -9.16
N THR A 251 -0.50 14.65 -9.60
CA THR A 251 -0.61 15.97 -10.25
C THR A 251 -1.12 15.95 -11.69
N LYS A 252 -0.96 14.84 -12.41
CA LYS A 252 -1.33 14.73 -13.84
C LYS A 252 -2.31 13.61 -14.15
N GLY A 253 -2.58 12.73 -13.19
CA GLY A 253 -3.45 11.56 -13.35
C GLY A 253 -2.76 10.36 -14.02
N TYR A 254 -3.20 9.17 -13.62
CA TYR A 254 -2.62 7.89 -14.02
C TYR A 254 -2.58 7.67 -15.54
N HIS A 255 -3.72 7.84 -16.23
CA HIS A 255 -3.82 7.55 -17.66
C HIS A 255 -2.95 8.49 -18.51
N HIS A 256 -2.80 9.75 -18.10
CA HIS A 256 -1.89 10.69 -18.76
C HIS A 256 -0.44 10.20 -18.66
N ILE A 257 -0.03 9.74 -17.47
CA ILE A 257 1.31 9.20 -17.23
C ILE A 257 1.53 7.92 -18.02
N ARG A 258 0.56 6.99 -18.00
CA ARG A 258 0.60 5.73 -18.76
C ARG A 258 0.80 5.97 -20.25
N SER A 259 -0.07 6.78 -20.87
CA SER A 259 0.03 7.12 -22.30
C SER A 259 1.35 7.80 -22.68
N ARG A 260 1.88 8.67 -21.80
CA ARG A 260 3.18 9.30 -22.04
C ARG A 260 4.32 8.30 -21.93
N PHE A 261 4.27 7.39 -20.95
CA PHE A 261 5.28 6.37 -20.74
C PHE A 261 5.32 5.37 -21.90
N GLU A 262 4.16 4.86 -22.33
CA GLU A 262 4.05 3.95 -23.48
C GLU A 262 4.63 4.58 -24.75
N ARG A 263 4.33 5.87 -25.02
CA ARG A 263 4.94 6.60 -26.16
C ARG A 263 6.45 6.78 -26.04
N LEU A 264 6.99 6.90 -24.83
CA LEU A 264 8.43 6.99 -24.60
C LEU A 264 9.11 5.64 -24.81
N MET A 265 8.46 4.54 -24.42
CA MET A 265 8.97 3.18 -24.58
C MET A 265 8.85 2.67 -26.03
N ALA A 266 7.84 3.14 -26.78
CA ALA A 266 7.62 2.74 -28.18
C ALA A 266 8.57 3.42 -29.18
N LYS A 267 9.36 4.43 -28.77
CA LYS A 267 10.38 5.02 -29.64
C LYS A 267 11.59 4.07 -29.70
N PRO A 268 11.93 3.50 -30.86
CA PRO A 268 13.16 2.73 -30.99
C PRO A 268 14.37 3.63 -30.70
N GLU A 269 15.51 3.04 -30.37
CA GLU A 269 16.83 3.66 -30.17
C GLU A 269 17.39 4.35 -31.43
N ALA A 270 16.59 5.12 -32.17
CA ALA A 270 16.99 5.85 -33.37
C ALA A 270 17.93 7.05 -33.07
N ALA A 271 18.33 7.26 -31.81
CA ALA A 271 19.27 8.30 -31.40
C ALA A 271 20.65 7.77 -30.95
N ALA A 272 20.86 6.45 -30.92
CA ALA A 272 22.12 5.85 -30.46
C ALA A 272 23.15 5.63 -31.58
N ASN A 273 22.76 5.71 -32.86
CA ASN A 273 23.65 5.49 -34.02
C ASN A 273 23.90 6.76 -34.87
N SER A 274 23.72 7.96 -34.30
CA SER A 274 23.95 9.23 -35.02
C SER A 274 24.99 10.14 -34.34
N ARG A 275 26.09 9.57 -33.84
CA ARG A 275 27.29 10.31 -33.43
C ARG A 275 28.55 9.60 -33.85
#